data_AF-A0A6J5YHQ7-F1
#
_entry.id   AF-A0A6J5YHQ7-F1
#
_cell.length_a   1.000
_cell.length_b   1.000
_cell.length_c   1.000
_cell.angle_alpha   90.00
_cell.angle_beta   90.00
_cell.angle_gamma   90.00
#
_symmetry.space_group_name_H-M   'P 1'
#
loop_
_entity.id
_entity.type
_entity.pdbx_description
1 polymer ?
#
loop_
_entity_poly.entity_id
_entity_poly.type
_entity_poly.pdbx_seq_one_letter_code
_entity_poly.pdbx_strand_id
1 'polypeptide(L)'
;MARRLAAAHGLGDDDLIISREQLEEFQSRLYCLQAALEDVSRDLERSSDPADVAEAFAWLRSNAVPVAEMWIEPRTTSTSGATVDNFT
;
A
#
# COMPACT_ATOMS: atom_id res chain seq x y z
N MET A 1 19.39 21.23 -5.72
CA MET A 1 20.31 20.07 -5.55
C MET A 1 19.60 18.72 -5.49
N ALA A 2 18.32 18.62 -5.07
CA ALA A 2 17.57 17.36 -4.99
C ALA A 2 17.55 16.51 -6.28
N ARG A 3 17.35 17.12 -7.46
CA ARG A 3 17.30 16.40 -8.77
C ARG A 3 18.58 15.64 -9.13
N ARG A 4 19.76 16.16 -8.75
CA ARG A 4 21.05 15.49 -9.02
C ARG A 4 21.29 14.28 -8.11
N LEU A 5 20.74 14.30 -6.90
CA LEU A 5 20.90 13.21 -5.92
C LEU A 5 19.96 12.04 -6.26
N ALA A 6 18.73 12.31 -6.70
CA ALA A 6 17.81 11.30 -7.20
C ALA A 6 18.39 10.53 -8.40
N ALA A 7 18.92 11.24 -9.39
CA ALA A 7 19.57 10.64 -10.56
C ALA A 7 20.82 9.80 -10.17
N ALA A 8 21.56 10.19 -9.13
CA ALA A 8 22.73 9.45 -8.65
C ALA A 8 22.37 8.13 -7.94
N HIS A 9 21.12 7.98 -7.47
CA HIS A 9 20.60 6.75 -6.86
C HIS A 9 19.70 5.94 -7.81
N GLY A 10 19.69 6.28 -9.10
CA GLY A 10 18.91 5.56 -10.12
C GLY A 10 17.41 5.83 -10.08
N LEU A 11 16.97 6.87 -9.38
CA LEU A 11 15.57 7.30 -9.35
C LEU A 11 15.33 8.24 -10.54
N GLY A 12 14.46 7.81 -11.45
CA GLY A 12 13.88 8.63 -12.49
C GLY A 12 12.87 9.65 -11.95
N ASP A 13 12.40 10.53 -12.82
CA ASP A 13 11.47 11.61 -12.44
C ASP A 13 10.10 11.08 -11.94
N ASP A 14 9.73 9.85 -12.30
CA ASP A 14 8.48 9.19 -11.91
C ASP A 14 8.66 8.15 -10.77
N ASP A 15 9.87 8.00 -10.23
CA ASP A 15 10.15 6.99 -9.20
C ASP A 15 9.85 7.51 -7.79
N LEU A 16 9.19 6.67 -6.98
CA LEU A 16 8.79 6.99 -5.61
C LEU A 16 9.61 6.21 -4.58
N ILE A 17 10.06 6.89 -3.53
CA ILE A 17 10.61 6.24 -2.34
C ILE A 17 9.48 6.05 -1.34
N ILE A 18 9.23 4.80 -0.97
CA ILE A 18 8.28 4.40 0.07
C ILE A 18 9.00 3.61 1.15
N SER A 19 8.47 3.59 2.37
CA SER A 19 9.04 2.72 3.41
C SER A 19 8.74 1.26 3.11
N ARG A 20 9.71 0.38 3.41
CA ARG A 20 9.55 -1.07 3.27
C ARG A 20 8.36 -1.58 4.08
N GLU A 21 8.22 -1.10 5.32
CA GLU A 21 7.13 -1.47 6.23
C GLU A 21 5.75 -1.12 5.64
N GLN A 22 5.56 0.10 5.11
CA GLN A 22 4.30 0.47 4.47
C GLN A 22 4.01 -0.37 3.23
N LEU A 23 5.04 -0.73 2.46
CA LEU A 23 4.89 -1.62 1.30
C LEU A 23 4.49 -3.05 1.72
N GLU A 24 5.13 -3.60 2.75
CA GLU A 24 4.83 -4.93 3.28
C GLU A 24 3.42 -5.01 3.86
N GLU A 25 3.00 -3.98 4.59
CA GLU A 25 1.64 -3.87 5.09
C GLU A 25 0.61 -3.78 3.95
N PHE A 26 0.92 -3.00 2.89
CA PHE A 26 0.04 -2.90 1.73
C PHE A 26 -0.11 -4.26 1.02
N GLN A 27 1.01 -4.96 0.81
CA GLN A 27 0.99 -6.29 0.22
C GLN A 27 0.20 -7.29 1.07
N SER A 28 0.34 -7.23 2.39
CA SER A 28 -0.41 -8.10 3.30
C SER A 28 -1.92 -7.87 3.21
N ARG A 29 -2.35 -6.61 3.15
CA ARG A 29 -3.79 -6.28 2.98
C ARG A 29 -4.32 -6.69 1.60
N LEU A 30 -3.54 -6.49 0.54
CA LEU A 30 -3.91 -6.97 -0.79
C LEU A 30 -4.07 -8.49 -0.84
N TYR A 31 -3.18 -9.22 -0.16
CA TYR A 31 -3.29 -10.67 -0.05
C TYR A 31 -4.59 -11.10 0.63
N CYS A 32 -4.97 -10.45 1.74
CA CYS A 32 -6.25 -10.72 2.40
C CYS A 32 -7.45 -10.41 1.50
N LEU A 33 -7.41 -9.30 0.75
CA LEU A 33 -8.47 -8.96 -0.19
C LEU A 33 -8.59 -9.98 -1.34
N GLN A 34 -7.46 -10.47 -1.86
CA GLN A 34 -7.46 -11.52 -2.89
C GLN A 34 -8.10 -12.81 -2.36
N ALA A 35 -7.73 -13.24 -1.16
CA ALA A 35 -8.35 -14.41 -0.52
C ALA A 35 -9.86 -14.21 -0.32
N ALA A 36 -10.28 -13.03 0.14
CA ALA A 36 -11.71 -12.72 0.31
C ALA A 36 -12.48 -12.76 -1.02
N LEU A 37 -11.88 -12.29 -2.13
CA LEU A 37 -12.49 -12.38 -3.46
C LEU A 37 -12.63 -13.83 -3.94
N GLU A 38 -11.64 -14.68 -3.68
CA GLU A 38 -11.71 -16.11 -4.00
C GLU A 38 -12.83 -16.80 -3.20
N ASP A 39 -12.93 -16.52 -1.90
CA ASP A 39 -13.96 -17.08 -1.04
C ASP A 39 -15.36 -16.65 -1.49
N VAL A 40 -15.58 -15.35 -1.73
CA VAL A 40 -16.86 -14.84 -2.25
C VAL A 40 -17.20 -15.47 -3.60
N SER A 41 -16.22 -15.65 -4.50
CA SER A 41 -16.47 -16.31 -5.78
C SER A 41 -16.98 -17.74 -5.59
N ARG A 42 -16.37 -18.50 -4.67
CA ARG A 42 -16.81 -19.86 -4.34
C ARG A 42 -18.18 -19.88 -3.66
N ASP A 43 -18.45 -18.93 -2.78
CA ASP A 43 -19.74 -18.84 -2.07
C ASP A 43 -20.89 -18.56 -3.05
N LEU A 44 -20.68 -17.63 -3.99
CA LEU A 44 -21.65 -17.29 -5.03
C LEU A 44 -21.86 -18.41 -6.06
N GLU A 45 -20.87 -19.28 -6.26
CA GLU A 45 -21.03 -20.51 -7.06
C GLU A 45 -21.89 -21.56 -6.33
N ARG A 46 -21.86 -21.56 -4.98
CA ARG A 46 -22.53 -22.56 -4.15
C ARG A 46 -23.97 -22.19 -3.80
N SER A 47 -24.25 -20.90 -3.62
CA SER A 47 -25.55 -20.40 -3.19
C SER A 47 -25.89 -19.06 -3.82
N SER A 48 -27.18 -18.88 -4.11
CA SER A 48 -27.77 -17.60 -4.48
C SER A 48 -28.79 -17.12 -3.45
N ASP A 49 -28.78 -17.70 -2.24
CA ASP A 49 -29.64 -17.24 -1.15
C ASP A 49 -29.24 -15.80 -0.76
N PRO A 50 -30.19 -14.87 -0.66
CA PRO A 50 -29.90 -13.49 -0.24
C PRO A 50 -29.13 -13.38 1.07
N ALA A 51 -29.32 -14.30 2.03
CA ALA A 51 -28.58 -14.30 3.29
C ALA A 51 -27.10 -14.63 3.09
N ASP A 52 -26.81 -15.68 2.31
CA ASP A 52 -25.44 -16.10 2.00
C ASP A 52 -24.71 -15.02 1.17
N VAL A 53 -25.41 -14.39 0.23
CA VAL A 53 -24.87 -13.26 -0.55
C VAL A 53 -24.54 -12.06 0.35
N ALA A 54 -25.41 -11.76 1.33
CA ALA A 54 -25.18 -10.67 2.27
C ALA A 54 -23.99 -10.96 3.20
N GLU A 55 -23.81 -12.19 3.64
CA GLU A 55 -22.66 -12.64 4.43
C GLU A 55 -21.36 -12.53 3.62
N ALA A 56 -21.33 -13.05 2.40
CA ALA A 56 -20.19 -12.95 1.50
C ALA A 56 -19.81 -11.48 1.22
N PHE A 57 -20.80 -10.61 1.00
CA PHE A 57 -20.55 -9.18 0.82
C PHE A 57 -19.99 -8.52 2.09
N ALA A 58 -20.51 -8.86 3.27
CA ALA A 58 -19.99 -8.33 4.53
C ALA A 58 -18.53 -8.74 4.75
N TRP A 59 -18.18 -9.99 4.43
CA TRP A 59 -16.82 -10.51 4.46
C TRP A 59 -15.89 -9.78 3.47
N LEU A 60 -16.32 -9.58 2.23
CA LEU A 60 -15.54 -8.82 1.26
C LEU A 60 -15.31 -7.39 1.73
N ARG A 61 -16.35 -6.73 2.26
CA ARG A 61 -16.26 -5.35 2.74
C ARG A 61 -15.29 -5.22 3.91
N SER A 62 -15.26 -6.16 4.86
CA SER A 62 -14.33 -6.11 6.00
C SER A 62 -12.87 -6.20 5.57
N ASN A 63 -12.58 -6.87 4.43
CA ASN A 63 -11.25 -6.97 3.85
C ASN A 63 -10.91 -5.80 2.90
N ALA A 64 -11.92 -5.22 2.24
CA ALA A 64 -11.73 -4.10 1.30
C ALA A 64 -11.52 -2.75 2.01
N VAL A 65 -12.23 -2.50 3.12
CA VAL A 65 -12.14 -1.22 3.86
C VAL A 65 -10.71 -0.92 4.33
N PRO A 66 -9.95 -1.85 4.94
CA PRO A 66 -8.56 -1.60 5.33
C PRO A 66 -7.64 -1.21 4.16
N VAL A 67 -7.90 -1.73 2.96
CA VAL A 67 -7.15 -1.34 1.76
C VAL A 67 -7.53 0.08 1.32
N ALA A 68 -8.83 0.39 1.31
CA ALA A 68 -9.35 1.69 0.90
C ALA A 68 -8.93 2.83 1.83
N GLU A 69 -8.76 2.54 3.12
CA GLU A 69 -8.30 3.49 4.14
C GLU A 69 -6.77 3.63 4.16
N MET A 70 -6.03 2.81 3.41
CA MET A 70 -4.58 2.82 3.43
C MET A 70 -4.02 4.04 2.68
N TRP A 71 -3.22 4.82 3.39
CA TRP A 71 -2.47 5.94 2.82
C TRP A 71 -0.98 5.64 2.80
N ILE A 72 -0.40 5.56 1.60
CA ILE A 72 1.05 5.41 1.41
C ILE A 72 1.62 6.80 1.16
N GLU A 73 2.43 7.30 2.09
CA GLU A 73 3.07 8.60 1.98
C GLU A 73 4.42 8.48 1.24
N PRO A 74 4.58 9.11 0.05
CA PRO A 74 5.85 9.15 -0.63
C PRO A 74 6.85 9.99 0.18
N ARG A 75 8.05 9.46 0.42
CA ARG A 75 9.10 10.22 1.09
C ARG A 75 9.87 11.04 0.06
N THR A 76 9.79 12.36 0.16
CA THR A 76 10.77 13.22 -0.48
C THR A 76 12.07 13.15 0.30
N THR A 77 13.21 13.03 -0.38
CA THR A 77 14.52 13.10 0.27
C THR A 77 14.71 14.50 0.89
N SER A 78 14.33 14.67 2.16
CA SER A 78 14.68 15.86 2.93
C SER A 78 16.19 15.80 3.19
N THR A 79 16.97 16.51 2.36
CA THR A 79 18.37 16.78 2.64
C THR A 79 18.41 17.64 3.92
N SER A 80 18.55 16.99 5.08
CA SER A 80 18.92 17.69 6.31
C SER A 80 20.28 18.35 6.07
N GLY A 81 20.30 19.68 6.14
CA GLY A 81 21.48 20.48 5.87
C GLY A 81 22.64 20.05 6.76
N ALA A 82 23.78 19.78 6.14
CA ALA A 82 25.05 19.67 6.84
C ALA A 82 25.36 21.02 7.49
N THR A 83 25.21 21.13 8.81
CA THR A 83 25.98 22.10 9.59
C THR A 83 27.43 21.63 9.50
N VAL A 84 28.18 22.26 8.61
CA VAL A 84 29.64 22.21 8.63
C VAL A 84 30.06 23.20 9.72
N ASP A 85 30.21 22.72 10.94
CA ASP A 85 30.92 23.45 11.98
C ASP A 85 32.39 23.51 11.57
N ASN A 86 32.76 24.62 10.93
CA ASN A 86 34.12 24.91 10.53
C ASN A 86 34.91 25.31 11.79
N PHE A 87 35.84 24.47 12.19
CA PHE A 87 36.92 24.86 13.10
C PHE A 87 37.73 25.99 12.48
N THR A 88 37.72 27.17 13.09
CA THR A 88 38.90 28.02 13.39
C THR A 88 38.47 29.09 14.39
#